data_AF-A0A3R9HX48-F1
#
_entry.id   AF-A0A3R9HX48-F1
#
_cell.length_a   1.000
_cell.length_b   1.000
_cell.length_c   1.000
_cell.angle_alpha   90.00
_cell.angle_beta   90.00
_cell.angle_gamma   90.00
#
_symmetry.space_group_name_H-M   'P 1'
#
loop_
_entity.id
_entity.type
_entity.pdbx_description
1 polymer ?
#
loop_
_entity_poly.entity_id
_entity_poly.type
_entity_poly.pdbx_seq_one_letter_code
_entity_poly.pdbx_strand_id
1 'polypeptide(L)' 'MKSNAWIKDKDKWYYLNSSGKMLRNTYTPDGYYVGNSGAWQ' A
#
# COMPACT_ATOMS: atom_id res chain seq x y z
N MET A 1 11.59 8.29 8.86
CA MET A 1 10.95 6.98 8.58
C MET A 1 10.42 7.02 7.14
N LYS A 2 10.63 5.98 6.32
CA LYS A 2 10.18 5.98 4.92
C LYS A 2 8.64 5.86 4.86
N SER A 3 8.01 7.01 4.93
CA SER A 3 6.59 7.29 4.75
C SER A 3 6.25 7.32 3.26
N ASN A 4 5.11 6.76 2.85
CA ASN A 4 4.62 6.72 1.46
C ASN A 4 5.48 5.82 0.55
N ALA A 5 5.57 4.53 0.90
CA ALA A 5 6.40 3.58 0.18
C ALA A 5 5.68 2.27 -0.12
N TRP A 6 6.01 1.70 -1.28
CA TRP A 6 5.60 0.38 -1.69
C TRP A 6 6.51 -0.69 -1.05
N ILE A 7 5.90 -1.71 -0.48
CA ILE A 7 6.59 -2.90 0.04
C ILE A 7 6.12 -4.12 -0.74
N LYS A 8 7.05 -5.03 -1.05
CA LYS A 8 6.73 -6.30 -1.68
C LYS A 8 6.77 -7.39 -0.62
N ASP A 9 5.65 -8.08 -0.41
CA ASP A 9 5.56 -9.27 0.46
C ASP A 9 4.86 -10.39 -0.31
N LYS A 10 5.45 -11.60 -0.31
CA LYS A 10 4.89 -12.81 -0.94
C LYS A 10 4.34 -12.57 -2.36
N ASP A 11 5.12 -11.88 -3.19
CA ASP A 11 4.79 -11.50 -4.56
C ASP A 11 3.60 -10.54 -4.75
N LYS A 12 3.18 -9.88 -3.67
CA LYS A 12 2.17 -8.83 -3.68
C LYS A 12 2.76 -7.51 -3.23
N TRP A 13 2.27 -6.43 -3.81
CA TRP A 13 2.67 -5.08 -3.45
C TRP A 13 1.68 -4.48 -2.47
N TYR A 14 2.19 -3.81 -1.44
CA TYR A 14 1.39 -3.16 -0.41
C TYR A 14 1.92 -1.74 -0.22
N TYR A 15 1.03 -0.79 0.04
CA TYR A 15 1.42 0.60 0.24
C TYR A 15 1.36 0.97 1.72
N LEU A 16 2.46 1.53 2.24
CA LEU A 16 2.53 2.08 3.59
C LEU A 16 2.37 3.60 3.56
N ASN A 17 1.41 4.10 4.32
CA ASN A 17 1.20 5.53 4.51
C ASN A 17 2.32 6.16 5.35
N SER A 18 2.21 7.46 5.59
CA SER A 18 3.26 8.19 6.31
C SER A 18 3.44 7.80 7.78
N SER A 19 2.43 7.19 8.38
CA SER A 19 2.48 6.62 9.72
C SER A 19 2.98 5.17 9.74
N GLY A 20 3.39 4.61 8.59
CA GLY A 20 3.80 3.20 8.47
C GLY A 20 2.63 2.21 8.50
N LYS A 21 1.38 2.69 8.39
CA LYS A 21 0.20 1.83 8.30
C LYS A 21 -0.08 1.45 6.86
N MET A 22 -0.40 0.19 6.64
CA MET A 22 -0.80 -0.32 5.33
C MET A 22 -2.15 0.26 4.90
N LEU A 23 -2.23 0.77 3.68
CA LEU A 23 -3.48 1.14 3.04
C LEU A 23 -4.21 -0.12 2.56
N ARG A 24 -5.54 -0.13 2.68
CA ARG A 24 -6.41 -1.19 2.15
C ARG A 24 -7.76 -0.63 1.75
N ASN A 25 -8.36 -1.24 0.73
CA ASN A 25 -9.67 -0.85 0.18
C ASN A 25 -9.76 0.65 -0.13
N THR A 26 -8.70 1.20 -0.72
CA THR A 26 -8.56 2.64 -0.97
C THR A 26 -7.57 2.90 -2.10
N TYR A 27 -7.49 4.15 -2.55
CA TYR A 27 -6.50 4.58 -3.52
C TYR A 27 -5.26 5.10 -2.80
N THR A 28 -4.09 4.66 -3.27
CA THR A 28 -2.81 5.26 -2.89
C THR A 28 -2.74 6.70 -3.40
N PRO A 29 -1.92 7.57 -2.78
CA PRO A 29 -1.67 8.92 -3.28
C PRO A 29 -1.19 8.97 -4.73
N ASP A 30 -0.58 7.87 -5.19
CA ASP A 30 -0.05 7.69 -6.54
C ASP A 30 -1.14 7.31 -7.56
N GLY A 31 -2.39 7.08 -7.11
CA GLY A 31 -3.53 6.74 -7.95
C GLY A 31 -3.80 5.24 -8.13
N TYR A 32 -3.02 4.37 -7.49
CA TYR A 32 -3.25 2.92 -7.54
C TYR A 32 -4.26 2.46 -6.50
N TYR A 33 -5.19 1.59 -6.89
CA TYR A 33 -6.13 0.98 -5.96
C TYR A 33 -5.49 -0.22 -5.23
N VAL A 34 -5.56 -0.22 -3.91
CA VAL A 34 -5.23 -1.38 -3.08
C VAL A 34 -6.52 -2.05 -2.61
N GLY A 35 -6.62 -3.36 -2.81
CA GLY A 35 -7.81 -4.13 -2.48
C GLY A 35 -8.04 -4.28 -0.96
N ASN A 36 -9.05 -5.04 -0.57
CA ASN A 36 -9.40 -5.26 0.84
C ASN A 36 -8.25 -5.90 1.66
N SER A 37 -7.40 -6.70 1.01
CA SER A 37 -6.19 -7.27 1.60
C SER A 37 -5.03 -6.27 1.75
N GLY A 38 -5.17 -5.05 1.23
CA GLY A 38 -4.10 -4.06 1.08
C GLY A 38 -3.13 -4.35 -0.06
N ALA A 39 -3.29 -5.49 -0.73
CA ALA A 39 -2.51 -5.82 -1.91
C ALA A 39 -3.00 -4.97 -3.09
N TRP A 40 -2.06 -4.35 -3.78
CA TRP A 40 -2.24 -3.86 -5.13
C TRP A 40 -2.46 -5.06 -6.08
N GLN A 41 -3.37 -4.88 -7.04
CA GLN A 41 -3.67 -5.85 -8.09
C GLN A 41 -2.78 -5.64 -9.31
#